data_AF-A0A505MLU6-F1
#
_entry.id   AF-A0A505MLU6-F1
#
_cell.length_a   1.000
_cell.length_b   1.000
_cell.length_c   1.000
_cell.angle_alpha   90.00
_cell.angle_beta   90.00
_cell.angle_gamma   90.00
#
_symmetry.space_group_name_H-M   'P 1'
#
loop_
_entity.id
_entity.type
_entity.pdbx_description
1 polymer ?
#
loop_
_entity_poly.entity_id
_entity_poly.type
_entity_poly.pdbx_seq_one_letter_code
_entity_poly.pdbx_strand_id
1 'polypeptide(L)' 'MINLKNLDRENWLLCAKLLLDESQKDYVAPNVYSIAESKVEEHF' A
#
# COMPACT_ATOMS: atom_id res chain seq x y z
N MET A 1 19.46 5.70 -9.37
CA MET A 1 18.82 4.49 -9.95
C MET A 1 17.71 4.08 -9.01
N ILE A 2 16.48 3.88 -9.51
CA ILE A 2 15.33 3.49 -8.70
C ILE A 2 15.22 1.96 -8.74
N ASN A 3 15.10 1.33 -7.58
CA ASN A 3 14.88 -0.12 -7.45
C ASN A 3 13.48 -0.37 -6.91
N LEU A 4 12.72 -1.23 -7.58
CA LEU A 4 11.42 -1.68 -7.10
C LEU A 4 11.59 -2.91 -6.23
N LYS A 5 10.75 -3.01 -5.19
CA LYS A 5 10.66 -4.17 -4.31
C LYS A 5 9.25 -4.74 -4.39
N ASN A 6 9.15 -6.06 -4.26
CA ASN A 6 7.85 -6.70 -4.11
C ASN A 6 7.18 -6.24 -2.81
N LEU A 7 5.86 -6.16 -2.82
CA LEU A 7 5.09 -5.91 -1.61
C LEU A 7 5.11 -7.19 -0.74
N ASP A 8 5.41 -7.06 0.55
CA ASP A 8 5.51 -8.18 1.48
C ASP A 8 5.09 -7.77 2.90
N ARG A 9 5.10 -8.74 3.84
CA ARG A 9 4.72 -8.54 5.25
C ARG A 9 5.55 -7.47 5.97
N GLU A 10 6.77 -7.19 5.51
CA GLU A 10 7.65 -6.21 6.14
C GLU A 10 7.39 -4.78 5.64
N ASN A 11 6.90 -4.63 4.41
CA ASN A 11 6.83 -3.31 3.76
C ASN A 11 5.42 -2.80 3.44
N TRP A 12 4.39 -3.67 3.40
CA TRP A 12 3.08 -3.27 2.90
C TRP A 12 2.42 -2.16 3.71
N LEU A 13 2.58 -2.20 5.04
CA LEU A 13 2.00 -1.22 5.95
C LEU A 13 2.59 0.18 5.72
N LEU A 14 3.87 0.26 5.41
CA LEU A 14 4.55 1.52 5.10
C LEU A 14 4.06 2.06 3.76
N CYS A 15 3.90 1.20 2.76
CA CYS A 15 3.35 1.57 1.46
C CYS A 15 1.90 2.10 1.57
N ALA A 16 1.05 1.46 2.36
CA ALA A 16 -0.34 1.88 2.57
C ALA A 16 -0.48 3.22 3.31
N LYS A 17 0.59 3.68 3.99
CA LYS A 17 0.62 4.93 4.77
C LYS A 17 1.44 6.04 4.10
N LEU A 18 1.87 5.84 2.86
CA LEU A 18 2.59 6.87 2.13
C LEU A 18 1.73 8.13 2.02
N LEU A 19 2.30 9.27 2.39
CA LEU A 19 1.67 10.56 2.19
C LEU A 19 1.73 10.89 0.72
N LEU A 20 0.56 11.23 0.19
CA LEU A 20 0.40 11.66 -1.19
C LEU A 20 0.18 13.16 -1.22
N ASP A 21 0.59 13.76 -2.32
CA ASP A 21 0.15 15.12 -2.63
C ASP A 21 -1.38 15.16 -2.73
N GLU A 22 -1.99 16.28 -2.33
CA GLU A 22 -3.45 16.45 -2.37
C GLU A 22 -4.03 16.16 -3.77
N SER A 23 -3.29 16.51 -4.83
CA SER A 23 -3.70 16.26 -6.22
C SER A 23 -3.81 14.77 -6.59
N GLN A 24 -3.24 13.89 -5.78
CA GLN A 24 -3.16 12.44 -6.05
C GLN A 24 -4.07 11.61 -5.15
N LYS A 25 -4.73 12.21 -4.14
CA LYS A 25 -5.56 11.48 -3.18
C LYS A 25 -6.71 10.73 -3.84
N ASP A 26 -7.31 11.32 -4.87
CA ASP A 26 -8.44 10.72 -5.60
C ASP A 26 -8.01 9.58 -6.54
N TYR A 27 -6.70 9.39 -6.76
CA TYR A 27 -6.18 8.27 -7.55
C TYR A 27 -6.00 6.99 -6.73
N VAL A 28 -6.18 7.09 -5.40
CA VAL A 28 -6.02 5.96 -4.50
C VAL A 28 -7.37 5.55 -3.96
N ALA A 29 -7.61 4.24 -3.99
CA ALA A 29 -8.83 3.68 -3.44
C ALA A 29 -8.94 4.03 -1.94
N PRO A 30 -10.11 4.46 -1.44
CA PRO A 30 -10.26 4.85 -0.03
C PRO A 30 -10.02 3.69 0.94
N ASN A 31 -10.10 2.45 0.46
CA ASN A 31 -9.83 1.21 1.18
C ASN A 31 -8.45 0.59 0.83
N VAL A 32 -7.48 1.41 0.40
CA VAL A 32 -6.12 0.94 0.03
C VAL A 32 -5.48 0.06 1.10
N TYR A 33 -5.71 0.37 2.39
CA TYR A 33 -5.23 -0.43 3.50
C TYR A 33 -5.73 -1.87 3.42
N SER A 34 -7.05 -2.07 3.35
CA SER A 34 -7.67 -3.41 3.29
C SER A 34 -7.30 -4.15 2.01
N ILE A 35 -7.13 -3.44 0.88
CA ILE A 35 -6.65 -4.04 -0.37
C ILE A 35 -5.21 -4.55 -0.21
N ALA A 36 -4.32 -3.78 0.44
CA ALA A 36 -2.94 -4.19 0.65
C ALA A 36 -2.84 -5.34 1.66
N GLU A 37 -3.56 -5.24 2.78
CA GLU A 37 -3.64 -6.28 3.82
C GLU A 37 -4.08 -7.62 3.23
N SER A 38 -5.19 -7.64 2.47
CA SER A 38 -5.76 -8.87 1.89
C SER A 38 -4.88 -9.58 0.87
N LYS A 39 -3.83 -8.92 0.38
CA LYS A 39 -2.85 -9.52 -0.54
C LYS A 39 -1.63 -10.09 0.18
N VAL A 40 -1.42 -9.74 1.45
CA VAL A 40 -0.17 -9.99 2.16
C VAL A 40 -0.37 -10.81 3.43
N GLU A 41 -1.44 -10.54 4.17
CA GLU A 41 -1.78 -11.25 5.40
C GLU A 41 -2.63 -12.49 5.11
N GLU A 42 -2.43 -13.53 5.91
CA GLU A 42 -3.29 -14.71 5.88
C GLU A 42 -4.58 -14.42 6.66
N HIS A 43 -5.72 -14.73 6.04
CA HIS A 43 -7.01 -14.67 6.70
C HIS A 43 -7.50 -16.10 6.97
N PHE A 44 -7.74 -16.41 8.25
CA PHE A 44 -8.28 -17.69 8.71
C PHE A 44 -9.79 -17.61 8.94
#